data_AF-A0A7W5YD51-F1
#
_entry.id   AF-A0A7W5YD51-F1
#
_cell.length_a   1.000
_cell.length_b   1.000
_cell.length_c   1.000
_cell.angle_alpha   90.00
_cell.angle_beta   90.00
_cell.angle_gamma   90.00
#
_symmetry.space_group_name_H-M   'P 1'
#
loop_
_entity.id
_entity.type
_entity.pdbx_description
1 polymer ?
#
loop_
_entity_poly.entity_id
_entity_poly.type
_entity_poly.pdbx_seq_one_letter_code
_entity_poly.pdbx_strand_id
1 'polypeptide(L)'
;MGITHKRTRPYRPQANGTVERFHRTLADEWAYNQPYSSETERRQAFDPWLHVYNHHRAHITLGGHPPVSRVTNLSEQHTLPLDRFDLVKDVQVELAGRHRQGVARCGQ
;
A
#
# COMPACT_ATOMS: atom_id res chain seq x y z
N MET A 1 11.45 21.82 18.51
CA MET A 1 10.31 20.97 18.12
C MET A 1 9.76 20.29 19.36
N GLY A 2 8.63 20.75 19.91
CA GLY A 2 8.03 20.26 21.16
C GLY A 2 7.28 18.92 21.01
N ILE A 3 7.94 17.89 20.47
CA ILE A 3 7.34 16.56 20.26
C ILE A 3 7.71 15.64 21.42
N THR A 4 6.71 15.15 22.16
CA THR A 4 6.91 14.19 23.26
C THR A 4 6.92 12.77 22.73
N HIS A 5 8.03 12.04 22.93
CA HIS A 5 8.12 10.63 22.58
C HIS A 5 7.22 9.79 23.48
N LYS A 6 6.30 9.03 22.87
CA LYS A 6 5.47 8.04 23.55
C LYS A 6 5.87 6.64 23.12
N ARG A 7 6.13 5.76 24.08
CA ARG A 7 6.42 4.33 23.83
C ARG A 7 5.19 3.48 24.16
N THR A 8 4.98 2.44 23.37
CA THR A 8 3.98 1.42 23.68
C THR A 8 4.39 0.66 24.94
N ARG A 9 3.43 0.40 25.83
CA ARG A 9 3.67 -0.41 27.02
C ARG A 9 4.01 -1.85 26.60
N PRO A 10 5.02 -2.51 27.21
CA PRO A 10 5.30 -3.91 26.96
C PRO A 10 4.05 -4.80 27.11
N TYR A 11 3.97 -5.85 26.29
CA TYR A 11 2.89 -6.85 26.30
C TYR A 11 1.49 -6.31 25.99
N ARG A 12 1.40 -5.18 25.26
CA ARG A 12 0.14 -4.59 24.78
C ARG A 12 0.13 -4.51 23.24
N PRO A 13 -0.01 -5.64 22.53
CA PRO A 13 0.04 -5.67 21.07
C PRO A 13 -1.10 -4.90 20.41
N GLN A 14 -2.21 -4.67 21.12
CA GLN A 14 -3.40 -3.99 20.59
C GLN A 14 -3.08 -2.57 20.11
N ALA A 15 -2.12 -1.90 20.75
CA ALA A 15 -1.71 -0.54 20.38
C ALA A 15 -0.95 -0.49 19.05
N ASN A 16 -0.33 -1.61 18.65
CA ASN A 16 0.47 -1.68 17.43
C ASN A 16 -0.31 -2.25 16.23
N GLY A 17 -1.51 -2.79 16.45
CA GLY A 17 -2.25 -3.53 15.42
C GLY A 17 -2.52 -2.76 14.12
N THR A 18 -2.70 -1.44 14.19
CA THR A 18 -2.86 -0.59 13.00
C THR A 18 -1.57 -0.50 12.19
N VAL A 19 -0.44 -0.28 12.86
CA VAL A 19 0.89 -0.20 12.24
C VAL A 19 1.29 -1.56 11.69
N GLU A 20 1.06 -2.64 12.43
CA GLU A 20 1.31 -4.01 11.98
C GLU A 20 0.49 -4.35 10.74
N ARG A 21 -0.80 -3.98 10.70
CA ARG A 21 -1.64 -4.18 9.52
C ARG A 21 -1.14 -3.37 8.33
N PHE A 22 -0.71 -2.12 8.55
CA PHE A 22 -0.10 -1.30 7.51
C PHE A 22 1.17 -1.96 6.95
N HIS A 23 2.11 -2.35 7.82
CA HIS A 23 3.37 -2.98 7.41
C HIS A 23 3.17 -4.31 6.68
N ARG A 24 2.16 -5.10 7.06
CA ARG A 24 1.82 -6.33 6.31
C ARG A 24 1.36 -6.00 4.90
N THR A 25 0.41 -5.08 4.73
CA THR A 25 -0.08 -4.67 3.41
C THR A 25 1.03 -4.01 2.56
N LEU A 26 1.89 -3.22 3.19
CA LEU A 26 3.09 -2.65 2.57
C LEU A 26 4.01 -3.74 2.01
N ALA A 27 4.27 -4.79 2.79
CA ALA A 27 5.12 -5.89 2.35
C ALA A 27 4.48 -6.66 1.19
N ASP A 28 3.21 -7.02 1.33
CA ASP A 28 2.49 -7.86 0.36
C ASP A 28 2.27 -7.14 -0.98
N GLU A 29 1.92 -5.84 -0.95
CA GLU A 29 1.47 -5.12 -2.15
C GLU A 29 2.53 -4.22 -2.79
N TRP A 30 3.53 -3.79 -2.01
CA TRP A 30 4.64 -2.99 -2.54
C TRP A 30 5.96 -3.76 -2.55
N ALA A 31 6.43 -4.25 -1.40
CA ALA A 31 7.78 -4.79 -1.32
C ALA A 31 7.97 -6.09 -2.12
N TYR A 32 6.95 -6.96 -2.13
CA TYR A 32 7.04 -8.32 -2.71
C TYR A 32 6.03 -8.62 -3.80
N ASN A 33 5.27 -7.62 -4.26
CA ASN A 33 4.25 -7.81 -5.29
C ASN A 33 4.84 -8.13 -6.68
N GLN A 34 6.05 -7.64 -6.96
CA GLN A 34 6.75 -7.89 -8.22
C GLN A 34 8.27 -7.89 -8.02
N PRO A 35 9.04 -8.57 -8.89
CA PRO A 35 10.49 -8.42 -8.92
C PRO A 35 10.87 -7.02 -9.42
N TYR A 36 11.71 -6.33 -8.66
CA TYR A 36 12.29 -5.03 -9.06
C TYR A 36 13.68 -5.26 -9.65
N SER A 37 14.00 -4.53 -10.72
CA SER A 37 15.31 -4.60 -11.37
C SER A 37 16.36 -3.78 -10.62
N SER A 38 15.93 -2.79 -9.84
CA SER A 38 16.82 -1.97 -8.99
C SER A 38 16.13 -1.41 -7.74
N GLU A 39 16.91 -1.02 -6.74
CA GLU A 39 16.42 -0.33 -5.55
C GLU A 39 15.78 1.03 -5.88
N THR A 40 16.32 1.73 -6.90
CA THR A 40 15.78 3.01 -7.38
C THR A 40 14.37 2.84 -7.91
N GLU A 41 14.13 1.81 -8.71
CA GLU A 41 12.80 1.46 -9.24
C GLU A 41 11.82 1.14 -8.10
N ARG A 42 12.25 0.33 -7.13
CA ARG A 42 11.46 -0.01 -5.94
C ARG A 42 11.05 1.23 -5.14
N ARG A 43 11.97 2.18 -4.98
CA ARG A 43 11.71 3.47 -4.31
C ARG A 43 10.76 4.35 -5.11
N GLN A 44 10.91 4.41 -6.43
CA GLN A 44 10.03 5.19 -7.30
C GLN A 44 8.59 4.65 -7.30
N ALA A 45 8.42 3.34 -7.11
CA ALA A 45 7.11 2.70 -6.99
C ALA A 45 6.44 2.94 -5.62
N PHE A 46 7.19 3.38 -4.60
CA PHE A 46 6.66 3.57 -3.25
C PHE A 46 5.66 4.72 -3.14
N ASP A 47 6.00 5.92 -3.65
CA ASP A 47 5.12 7.09 -3.53
C ASP A 47 3.76 6.89 -4.21
N PRO A 48 3.68 6.34 -5.44
CA PRO A 48 2.40 6.01 -6.07
C PRO A 48 1.58 5.00 -5.27
N TRP A 49 2.23 3.95 -4.74
CA TRP A 49 1.56 2.95 -3.91
C TRP A 49 0.98 3.58 -2.63
N LEU A 50 1.75 4.45 -1.97
CA LEU A 50 1.32 5.13 -0.76
C LEU A 50 0.11 6.04 -1.01
N HIS A 51 0.07 6.72 -2.16
CA HIS A 51 -1.08 7.53 -2.56
C HIS A 51 -2.34 6.66 -2.74
N VAL A 52 -2.22 5.54 -3.45
CA VAL A 52 -3.35 4.60 -3.64
C VAL A 52 -3.84 4.04 -2.31
N TYR A 53 -2.91 3.65 -1.43
CA TYR A 53 -3.24 3.15 -0.10
C TYR A 53 -4.01 4.19 0.73
N ASN A 54 -3.53 5.44 0.78
CA ASN A 54 -4.12 6.47 1.63
C ASN A 54 -5.42 7.06 1.07
N HIS A 55 -5.56 7.19 -0.25
CA HIS A 55 -6.65 7.94 -0.88
C HIS A 55 -7.71 7.07 -1.57
N HIS A 56 -7.38 5.84 -1.97
CA HIS A 56 -8.27 5.03 -2.82
C HIS A 56 -8.63 3.67 -2.22
N ARG A 57 -7.78 3.11 -1.36
CA ARG A 57 -8.02 1.78 -0.80
C ARG A 57 -9.18 1.78 0.19
N ALA A 58 -10.19 0.95 -0.05
CA ALA A 58 -11.27 0.73 0.90
C ALA A 58 -10.77 -0.07 2.13
N HIS A 59 -11.04 0.42 3.34
CA HIS A 59 -10.74 -0.32 4.57
C HIS A 59 -12.01 -0.77 5.29
N ILE A 60 -12.13 -2.07 5.56
CA ILE A 60 -13.30 -2.66 6.26
C ILE A 60 -13.50 -2.01 7.65
N THR A 61 -12.43 -1.80 8.40
CA THR A 61 -12.48 -1.15 9.72
C THR A 61 -12.87 0.32 9.68
N LEU A 62 -12.90 0.91 8.48
CA LEU A 62 -13.32 2.29 8.20
C LEU A 62 -14.69 2.33 7.50
N GLY A 63 -15.43 1.22 7.45
CA GLY A 63 -16.72 1.17 6.74
C GLY A 63 -16.57 1.23 5.21
N GLY A 64 -15.43 0.82 4.67
CA GLY A 64 -15.13 0.87 3.23
C GLY A 64 -14.51 2.18 2.77
N HIS A 65 -14.28 3.16 3.66
CA HIS A 65 -13.62 4.40 3.33
C HIS A 65 -12.08 4.28 3.33
N PRO A 66 -11.37 5.16 2.59
CA PRO A 66 -9.91 5.20 2.60
C PRO A 66 -9.34 5.82 3.87
N PRO A 67 -8.09 5.53 4.26
CA PRO A 67 -7.46 6.07 5.46
C PRO A 67 -7.55 7.59 5.62
N VAL A 68 -7.42 8.34 4.52
CA VAL A 68 -7.52 9.81 4.51
C VAL A 68 -8.85 10.32 5.07
N SER A 69 -9.93 9.55 4.97
CA SER A 69 -11.27 9.94 5.47
C SER A 69 -11.33 10.19 6.97
N ARG A 70 -10.39 9.65 7.75
CA ARG A 70 -10.32 9.88 9.20
C ARG A 70 -9.41 11.03 9.62
N VAL A 71 -8.64 11.60 8.68
CA VAL A 71 -7.72 12.69 9.01
C VAL A 71 -8.45 14.02 8.82
N THR A 72 -8.93 14.59 9.93
CA THR A 72 -9.72 15.84 9.92
C THR A 72 -8.87 17.12 9.93
N ASN A 73 -7.54 17.01 10.12
CA ASN A 73 -6.62 18.14 10.23
C ASN A 73 -5.32 17.89 9.44
N LEU A 74 -5.41 17.71 8.13
CA LEU A 74 -4.23 17.85 7.27
C LEU A 74 -3.96 19.35 7.08
N SER A 75 -3.08 19.92 7.89
CA SER A 75 -2.39 21.14 7.46
C SER A 75 -1.45 20.72 6.34
N GLU A 76 -1.69 21.26 5.15
CA GLU A 76 -0.88 21.17 3.93
C GLU A 76 -1.16 19.99 3.00
N GLN A 77 -1.44 20.36 1.76
CA GLN A 77 -1.91 19.54 0.66
C GLN A 77 -0.74 18.78 0.04
N HIS A 78 -0.72 17.45 0.16
CA HIS A 78 0.14 16.60 -0.66
C HIS A 78 -0.58 16.30 -1.99
N THR A 79 -0.76 17.32 -2.82
CA THR A 79 -1.18 17.11 -4.21
C THR A 79 0.06 16.75 -5.02
N LEU A 80 0.34 15.45 -5.14
CA LEU A 80 1.25 14.98 -6.19
C LEU A 80 0.55 15.23 -7.55
N PRO A 81 1.22 15.86 -8.54
CA PRO A 81 0.63 16.07 -9.85
C PRO A 81 0.09 14.76 -10.41
N LEU A 82 -1.19 14.75 -10.79
CA LEU A 82 -1.92 13.57 -11.28
C LEU A 82 -1.38 13.07 -12.64
N ASP A 83 -0.42 13.79 -13.22
CA ASP A 83 0.11 13.63 -14.56
C ASP A 83 1.13 12.48 -14.67
N ARG A 84 1.61 11.94 -13.52
CA ARG A 84 2.47 10.74 -13.44
C ARG A 84 1.67 9.47 -13.08
N PHE A 85 0.36 9.46 -13.22
CA PHE A 85 -0.47 8.32 -12.82
C PHE A 85 -0.88 7.39 -13.98
N ASP A 86 -0.80 7.84 -15.24
CA ASP A 86 -1.24 7.02 -16.38
C ASP A 86 -0.32 5.82 -16.67
N LEU A 87 0.95 5.83 -16.23
CA LEU A 87 1.87 4.70 -16.46
C LEU A 87 1.59 3.48 -15.55
N VAL A 88 0.90 3.65 -14.42
CA VAL A 88 0.67 2.55 -13.46
C VAL A 88 -0.58 1.74 -13.82
N LYS A 89 -1.55 2.35 -14.52
CA LYS A 89 -2.68 1.61 -15.07
C LYS A 89 -2.23 0.63 -16.15
N ASP A 90 -1.28 1.03 -16.99
CA ASP A 90 -0.76 0.15 -18.06
C ASP A 90 -0.01 -1.06 -17.49
N VAL A 91 0.81 -0.88 -16.44
CA VAL A 91 1.52 -2.01 -15.80
C VAL A 91 0.55 -2.95 -15.04
N GLN A 92 -0.45 -2.42 -14.34
CA GLN A 92 -1.40 -3.26 -13.59
C GLN A 92 -2.39 -4.02 -14.50
N VAL A 93 -2.81 -3.43 -15.63
CA VAL A 93 -3.68 -4.11 -16.61
C VAL A 93 -2.93 -5.23 -17.34
N GLU A 94 -1.63 -5.07 -17.59
CA GLU A 94 -0.82 -6.12 -18.24
C GLU A 94 -0.58 -7.33 -17.31
N LEU A 95 -0.41 -7.10 -16.00
CA LEU A 95 -0.20 -8.17 -15.01
C LEU A 95 -1.48 -8.90 -14.59
N ALA A 96 -2.65 -8.25 -14.64
CA ALA A 96 -3.93 -8.91 -14.40
C ALA A 96 -4.38 -9.83 -15.55
N GLY A 97 -3.77 -9.72 -16.74
CA GLY A 97 -4.09 -10.53 -17.92
C GLY A 97 -3.40 -11.90 -18.00
N ARG A 98 -2.47 -12.22 -17.09
CA ARG A 98 -1.59 -13.41 -17.22
C ARG A 98 -1.78 -14.46 -16.13
N HIS A 99 -3.02 -14.82 -15.81
CA HIS A 99 -3.26 -16.10 -15.10
C HIS A 99 -4.65 -16.71 -15.37
N ARG A 100 -4.78 -17.38 -16.52
CA ARG A 100 -5.64 -18.57 -16.63
C ARG A 100 -5.22 -19.47 -17.81
N GLN A 101 -4.07 -20.13 -17.72
CA GLN A 101 -3.87 -21.39 -18.44
C GLN A 101 -3.44 -22.48 -17.44
N GLY A 102 -4.23 -23.55 -17.47
CA GLY A 102 -4.28 -24.59 -16.45
C GLY A 102 -2.99 -25.38 -16.35
N VAL A 103 -2.63 -25.66 -15.11
CA VAL A 103 -1.66 -26.70 -14.76
C VAL A 103 -2.24 -28.04 -15.22
N ALA A 104 -1.51 -28.71 -16.09
CA ALA A 104 -1.79 -30.02 -16.61
C ALA A 104 -1.91 -31.06 -15.49
N ARG A 105 -2.99 -31.86 -15.54
CA ARG A 105 -3.06 -33.16 -14.85
C ARG A 105 -2.06 -34.10 -15.52
N CYS A 106 -1.00 -34.46 -14.81
CA CYS A 106 -0.22 -35.66 -15.09
C CYS A 106 -0.98 -36.85 -14.51
N GLY A 107 -1.36 -37.80 -15.36
CA GLY A 107 -2.10 -39.00 -14.97
C GLY A 107 -1.20 -40.12 -14.47
N GLN A 108 -1.72 -40.90 -13.54
CA GLN A 108 -1.90 -42.35 -13.65
C GLN A 108 -2.92 -42.81 -12.60
#